data_AF-A0A1F8E5J4-F1
#
_entry.id   AF-A0A1F8E5J4-F1
#
_cell.length_a   1.000
_cell.length_b   1.000
_cell.length_c   1.000
_cell.angle_alpha   90.00
_cell.angle_beta   90.00
_cell.angle_gamma   90.00
#
_symmetry.space_group_name_H-M   'P 1'
#
loop_
_entity.id
_entity.type
_entity.pdbx_description
1 polymer ?
#
loop_
_entity_poly.entity_id
_entity_poly.type
_entity_poly.pdbx_seq_one_letter_code
_entity_poly.pdbx_strand_id
1 'polypeptide(L)' 'MKNINYDLLKLLHTKLDTVWRLEKHYIEDADKAQCHSIGAMKQILEEDKKQIAMLNEEIKMRMDAEEWD' A
#
# COMPACT_ATOMS: atom_id res chain seq x y z
N MET A 1 18.34 -15.55 8.38
CA MET A 1 17.67 -15.76 7.09
C MET A 1 17.00 -14.48 6.70
N LYS A 2 17.18 -14.02 5.46
CA LYS A 2 16.30 -13.01 4.88
C LYS A 2 15.03 -13.77 4.49
N ASN A 3 13.85 -13.27 4.85
CA ASN A 3 12.59 -13.88 4.48
C ASN A 3 11.91 -12.91 3.51
N ILE A 4 12.27 -13.02 2.24
CA ILE A 4 11.88 -12.05 1.20
C ILE A 4 10.37 -12.09 1.01
N ASN A 5 9.78 -13.28 1.04
CA ASN A 5 8.34 -13.46 1.00
C ASN A 5 7.62 -12.76 2.17
N TYR A 6 8.14 -12.91 3.39
CA TYR A 6 7.59 -12.20 4.53
C TYR A 6 7.71 -10.69 4.37
N ASP A 7 8.86 -10.20 3.90
CA ASP A 7 9.09 -8.77 3.68
C ASP A 7 8.13 -8.20 2.64
N LEU A 8 7.90 -8.91 1.53
CA LEU A 8 6.94 -8.53 0.49
C LEU A 8 5.50 -8.51 1.01
N LEU A 9 5.08 -9.56 1.73
CA LEU A 9 3.74 -9.63 2.34
C LEU A 9 3.56 -8.54 3.39
N LYS A 10 4.59 -8.26 4.18
CA LYS A 10 4.54 -7.22 5.21
C LYS A 10 4.44 -5.83 4.59
N LEU A 11 5.17 -5.59 3.50
CA LEU A 11 5.09 -4.36 2.74
C LEU A 11 3.71 -4.19 2.11
N LEU A 12 3.17 -5.23 1.47
CA LEU A 12 1.82 -5.24 0.90
C LEU A 12 0.76 -4.93 1.97
N HIS A 13 0.82 -5.62 3.11
CA HIS A 13 -0.10 -5.38 4.23
C HIS A 13 -0.05 -3.92 4.70
N THR A 14 1.15 -3.35 4.80
CA THR A 14 1.32 -1.95 5.24
C THR A 14 0.71 -0.96 4.25
N LYS A 15 0.82 -1.24 2.95
CA LYS A 15 0.22 -0.40 1.90
C LYS A 15 -1.30 -0.51 1.88
N LEU A 16 -1.84 -1.72 1.97
CA LEU A 16 -3.29 -1.95 2.06
C LEU A 16 -3.90 -1.21 3.25
N ASP A 17 -3.25 -1.31 4.41
CA ASP A 17 -3.67 -0.63 5.64
C ASP A 17 -3.61 0.91 5.51
N THR A 18 -2.57 1.44 4.85
CA THR A 18 -2.45 2.87 4.56
C THR A 18 -3.55 3.36 3.62
N VAL A 19 -3.79 2.66 2.51
CA VAL A 19 -4.86 2.99 1.55
C VAL A 19 -6.22 2.98 2.23
N TRP A 20 -6.51 1.94 3.02
CA TRP A 20 -7.79 1.84 3.73
C TRP A 20 -8.00 3.05 4.65
N ARG A 21 -6.98 3.46 5.41
CA ARG A 21 -7.09 4.63 6.30
C ARG A 21 -7.23 5.94 5.54
N LEU A 22 -6.51 6.11 4.43
CA LEU A 22 -6.64 7.28 3.56
C LEU A 22 -8.07 7.41 3.01
N GLU A 23 -8.65 6.31 2.53
CA GLU A 23 -9.98 6.28 1.93
C GLU A 23 -11.11 6.42 2.94
N LYS A 24 -10.97 5.85 4.15
CA LYS A 24 -12.05 5.79 5.14
C LYS A 24 -12.02 6.91 6.17
N HIS A 25 -10.86 7.51 6.41
CA HIS A 25 -10.68 8.41 7.53
C HIS A 25 -9.88 9.66 7.15
N TYR A 26 -8.62 9.50 6.75
CA TYR A 26 -7.66 10.62 6.77
C TYR A 26 -8.00 11.74 5.78
N ILE A 27 -8.43 11.38 4.56
CA ILE A 27 -8.79 12.39 3.56
C ILE A 27 -10.08 13.12 3.97
N GLU A 28 -11.07 12.39 4.50
CA GLU A 28 -12.32 12.98 4.97
C GLU A 28 -12.09 13.92 6.16
N ASP A 29 -11.27 13.52 7.13
CA ASP A 29 -10.94 14.33 8.30
C ASP A 29 -10.14 15.58 7.89
N ALA A 30 -9.19 15.44 6.95
CA ALA A 30 -8.43 16.56 6.41
C ALA A 30 -9.32 17.54 5.62
N ASP A 31 -10.33 17.03 4.90
CA ASP A 31 -11.31 17.84 4.19
C ASP A 31 -12.22 18.62 5.16
N LYS A 32 -12.74 17.97 6.19
CA LYS A 32 -13.51 18.63 7.27
C LYS A 32 -12.72 19.71 7.98
N ALA A 33 -11.42 19.47 8.22
CA ALA A 33 -10.52 20.43 8.85
C ALA A 33 -9.97 21.48 7.87
N GLN A 34 -10.34 21.44 6.58
CA GLN A 34 -9.88 22.35 5.52
C GLN A 34 -8.34 22.42 5.43
N CYS A 35 -7.67 21.28 5.60
CA CYS A 35 -6.22 21.19 5.57
C CYS A 35 -5.67 21.36 4.14
N HIS A 36 -4.56 22.09 4.00
CA HIS A 36 -3.83 22.20 2.72
C HIS A 36 -3.25 20.85 2.23
N SER A 37 -3.20 19.83 3.09
CA SER A 37 -2.53 18.55 2.85
C SER A 37 -3.38 17.56 2.03
N ILE A 38 -4.65 17.86 1.76
CA ILE A 38 -5.58 16.96 1.05
C ILE A 38 -5.02 16.55 -0.31
N GLY A 39 -4.41 17.48 -1.04
CA GLY A 39 -3.79 17.20 -2.34
C GLY A 39 -2.67 16.16 -2.25
N ALA A 40 -1.76 16.33 -1.29
CA ALA A 40 -0.68 15.37 -1.03
C ALA A 40 -1.22 14.00 -0.58
N MET A 41 -2.24 13.96 0.27
CA MET A 41 -2.87 12.72 0.72
C MET A 41 -3.54 11.95 -0.42
N LYS A 42 -4.21 12.65 -1.35
CA LYS A 42 -4.78 12.04 -2.56
C LYS A 42 -3.69 11.51 -3.49
N GLN A 43 -2.58 12.22 -3.63
CA GLN A 43 -1.45 11.74 -4.42
C GLN A 43 -0.83 10.47 -3.81
N ILE A 44 -0.61 10.45 -2.50
CA ILE A 44 -0.10 9.27 -1.77
C ILE A 44 -1.05 8.08 -1.96
N LEU A 45 -2.37 8.29 -1.86
CA LEU A 45 -3.38 7.25 -2.08
C LEU A 45 -3.22 6.59 -3.46
N GLU A 46 -3.11 7.39 -4.52
CA GLU A 46 -2.98 6.88 -5.88
C GLU A 46 -1.62 6.20 -6.13
N GLU A 47 -0.55 6.69 -5.52
CA GLU A 47 0.77 6.06 -5.58
C GLU A 47 0.79 4.72 -4.83
N ASP A 48 0.20 4.64 -3.64
CA ASP A 48 0.13 3.41 -2.86
C ASP A 48 -0.72 2.34 -3.57
N LYS A 49 -1.80 2.73 -4.26
CA LYS A 49 -2.58 1.80 -5.11
C LYS A 49 -1.75 1.19 -6.23
N LYS A 50 -0.91 1.98 -6.89
CA LYS A 50 0.02 1.48 -7.92
C LYS A 50 1.05 0.53 -7.31
N GLN A 51 1.60 0.87 -6.16
CA GLN A 51 2.57 0.02 -5.45
C GLN A 51 1.95 -1.31 -4.99
N ILE A 52 0.69 -1.32 -4.56
CA ILE A 52 -0.05 -2.56 -4.25
C ILE A 52 -0.15 -3.47 -5.48
N ALA A 53 -0.46 -2.91 -6.65
CA ALA A 53 -0.50 -3.70 -7.89
C ALA A 53 0.86 -4.33 -8.21
N MET A 54 1.94 -3.55 -8.11
CA MET A 54 3.31 -4.04 -8.31
C MET A 54 3.67 -5.16 -7.31
N LEU A 55 3.32 -5.01 -6.03
CA LEU A 55 3.59 -6.02 -5.01
C LEU A 55 2.80 -7.32 -5.25
N ASN A 56 1.54 -7.20 -5.67
CA ASN A 56 0.74 -8.38 -6.02
C ASN A 56 1.33 -9.13 -7.22
N GLU A 57 1.83 -8.42 -8.23
CA GLU A 57 2.50 -9.04 -9.38
C GLU A 57 3.78 -9.77 -8.95
N GLU A 58 4.62 -9.14 -8.13
CA GLU A 58 5.86 -9.75 -7.63
C GLU A 58 5.58 -11.00 -6.78
N ILE A 59 4.65 -10.91 -5.84
CA ILE A 59 4.25 -12.06 -5.00
C ILE A 59 3.73 -13.20 -5.87
N LYS A 60 2.92 -12.89 -6.88
CA LYS A 60 2.42 -13.89 -7.83
C LYS A 60 3.57 -14.54 -8.60
N MET A 61 4.53 -13.76 -9.10
CA MET A 61 5.69 -14.29 -9.81
C MET A 61 6.51 -15.25 -8.94
N ARG A 62 6.72 -14.91 -7.66
CA ARG A 62 7.42 -15.81 -6.71
C ARG A 62 6.63 -17.08 -6.42
N MET A 63 5.30 -16.98 -6.28
CA MET A 63 4.44 -18.15 -6.11
C MET A 63 4.46 -19.06 -7.35
N ASP A 64 4.39 -18.49 -8.54
CA ASP A 64 4.45 -19.22 -9.82
C ASP A 64 5.83 -19.90 -10.03
N ALA A 65 6.90 -19.32 -9.47
CA ALA A 65 8.25 -19.87 -9.48
C ALA A 65 8.54 -20.85 -8.33
N GLU A 66 7.58 -21.12 -7.44
CA GLU A 66 7.74 -21.93 -6.22
C GLU A 66 8.89 -21.44 -5.29
N GLU A 67 9.16 -20.13 -5.26
CA GLU A 67 10.17 -19.52 -4.39
C GLU A 67 9.59 -19.17 -3.01
N TRP A 68 9.99 -19.93 -1.98
CA TRP A 68 9.42 -19.84 -0.61
C TRP A 68 10.31 -19.11 0.42
N ASP A 69 11.46 -18.59 -0.01
CA ASP A 69 12.42 -17.87 0.82
C ASP A 69 12.16 -16.35 0.97
#